data_AF-A0A9W9L841-F1
#
_entry.id   AF-A0A9W9L841-F1
#
_cell.length_a   1.000
_cell.length_b   1.000
_cell.length_c   1.000
_cell.angle_alpha   90.00
_cell.angle_beta   90.00
_cell.angle_gamma   90.00
#
_symmetry.space_group_name_H-M   'P 1'
#
loop_
_entity.id
_entity.type
_entity.pdbx_description
1 polymer ?
#
loop_
_entity_poly.entity_id
_entity_poly.type
_entity_poly.pdbx_seq_one_letter_code
_entity_poly.pdbx_strand_id
1 'polypeptide(L)'
;MDQIEKIRTSSATDSASSDSEILPRESVFSLSGYTNLSEALKFIASEATPEYALFVDIPLKWGQRILERLEKDDGKIFGRKYRYTWNSHERTLRLSMPSPIHEAVTSWYIDMMLRWVSNGSITIAEAEEIEPLSNTPFTMPAFPYQQSTKIPDVAVTPDDGQSLPSFVIEVGWTEPMTALQADMELLLRGSEGLIQRGLVIKWYLQRRTGTVRGTACLWALDAYGRLTKQQEEWASGAQPHSRPVVAGVFGRDA
;
A
#
# COMPACT_ATOMS: atom_id res chain seq x y z
N MET A 1 21.81 -9.52 -31.67
CA MET A 1 22.23 -8.78 -30.47
C MET A 1 21.67 -7.39 -30.65
N ASP A 2 20.42 -7.18 -30.28
CA ASP A 2 19.77 -5.87 -30.39
C ASP A 2 19.71 -5.21 -29.03
N GLN A 3 20.01 -3.91 -29.03
CA GLN A 3 20.14 -3.09 -27.85
C GLN A 3 18.78 -2.88 -27.18
N ILE A 4 18.67 -3.28 -25.92
CA ILE A 4 17.55 -2.94 -25.03
C ILE A 4 17.75 -1.48 -24.60
N GLU A 5 16.82 -0.62 -25.00
CA GLU A 5 16.85 0.79 -24.63
C GLU A 5 16.39 0.96 -23.18
N LYS A 6 17.35 1.15 -22.27
CA LYS A 6 17.10 1.42 -20.85
C LYS A 6 16.71 2.89 -20.69
N ILE A 7 15.42 3.19 -20.69
CA ILE A 7 14.95 4.55 -20.40
C ILE A 7 15.02 4.78 -18.87
N ARG A 8 16.10 5.42 -18.42
CA ARG A 8 16.18 6.04 -17.09
C ARG A 8 15.82 7.51 -17.22
N THR A 9 14.57 7.89 -16.94
CA THR A 9 14.19 9.30 -16.89
C THR A 9 14.56 9.92 -15.55
N SER A 10 15.56 10.81 -15.54
CA SER A 10 15.75 11.80 -14.48
C SER A 10 15.18 13.13 -14.92
N SER A 11 14.07 13.59 -14.33
CA SER A 11 13.68 15.00 -14.47
C SER A 11 14.26 15.77 -13.29
N ALA A 12 15.14 16.72 -13.58
CA ALA A 12 15.59 17.75 -12.65
C ALA A 12 15.49 19.08 -13.38
N THR A 13 14.63 19.97 -12.89
CA THR A 13 14.67 21.40 -13.20
C THR A 13 14.44 22.17 -11.90
N ASP A 14 15.48 22.88 -11.48
CA ASP A 14 15.55 23.74 -10.30
C ASP A 14 14.66 24.99 -10.41
N SER A 15 13.99 25.36 -9.33
CA SER A 15 14.16 26.69 -8.68
C SER A 15 13.54 26.67 -7.27
N ALA A 16 14.20 27.33 -6.33
CA ALA A 16 14.19 27.05 -4.91
C ALA A 16 12.95 27.53 -4.12
N SER A 17 12.48 26.68 -3.20
CA SER A 17 11.89 27.04 -1.90
C SER A 17 12.11 25.86 -0.92
N SER A 18 12.30 26.18 0.36
CA SER A 18 12.86 25.35 1.43
C SER A 18 12.12 24.04 1.73
N ASP A 19 12.87 23.05 2.20
CA ASP A 19 12.49 21.64 2.50
C ASP A 19 12.38 20.74 1.27
N SER A 20 13.53 20.43 0.67
CA SER A 20 13.63 19.40 -0.36
C SER A 20 13.45 18.00 0.28
N GLU A 21 12.19 17.59 0.42
CA GLU A 21 11.81 16.18 0.48
C GLU A 21 12.35 15.51 -0.79
N ILE A 22 13.38 14.68 -0.63
CA ILE A 22 13.83 13.83 -1.74
C ILE A 22 12.85 12.66 -1.77
N LEU A 23 11.84 12.75 -2.64
CA LEU A 23 10.99 11.63 -2.97
C LEU A 23 11.88 10.47 -3.47
N PRO A 24 11.65 9.24 -3.01
CA PRO A 24 12.31 8.07 -3.57
C PRO A 24 12.11 8.05 -5.08
N ARG A 25 13.20 7.85 -5.83
CA ARG A 25 13.11 7.75 -7.29
C ARG A 25 12.34 6.47 -7.61
N GLU A 26 11.14 6.61 -8.16
CA GLU A 26 10.43 5.48 -8.74
C GLU A 26 11.31 4.86 -9.83
N SER A 27 11.68 3.60 -9.64
CA SER A 27 12.32 2.83 -10.70
C SER A 27 11.22 2.25 -11.57
N VAL A 28 11.07 2.83 -12.77
CA VAL A 28 10.07 2.45 -13.76
C VAL A 28 10.72 1.58 -14.84
N PHE A 29 10.12 0.43 -15.13
CA PHE A 29 10.63 -0.57 -16.06
C PHE A 29 9.56 -0.96 -17.08
N SER A 30 9.80 -0.72 -18.38
CA SER A 30 8.85 -1.09 -19.43
C SER A 30 9.05 -2.53 -19.91
N LEU A 31 7.94 -3.25 -20.13
CA LEU A 31 7.93 -4.59 -20.71
C LEU A 31 7.63 -4.60 -22.22
N SER A 32 7.51 -3.44 -22.86
CA SER A 32 7.12 -3.32 -24.28
C SER A 32 8.04 -4.05 -25.27
N GLY A 33 9.33 -4.21 -24.94
CA GLY A 33 10.31 -4.92 -25.77
C GLY A 33 10.30 -6.45 -25.65
N TYR A 34 9.54 -7.02 -24.72
CA TYR A 34 9.53 -8.46 -24.47
C TYR A 34 8.46 -9.16 -25.30
N THR A 35 8.83 -10.24 -25.98
CA THR A 35 7.90 -11.03 -26.82
C THR A 35 7.41 -12.31 -26.15
N ASN A 36 8.07 -12.75 -25.08
CA ASN A 36 7.69 -13.95 -24.34
C ASN A 36 7.71 -13.73 -22.80
N LEU A 37 6.79 -14.43 -22.13
CA LEU A 37 6.57 -14.30 -20.69
C LEU A 37 7.79 -14.76 -19.87
N SER A 38 8.56 -15.74 -20.36
CA SER A 38 9.71 -16.28 -19.64
C SER A 38 10.83 -15.26 -19.49
N GLU A 39 11.15 -14.53 -20.56
CA GLU A 39 12.11 -13.43 -20.53
C GLU A 39 11.61 -12.25 -19.70
N ALA A 40 10.32 -11.91 -19.82
CA ALA A 40 9.71 -10.87 -19.01
C ALA A 40 9.80 -11.18 -17.50
N LEU A 41 9.53 -12.43 -17.09
CA LEU A 41 9.67 -12.87 -15.70
C LEU A 41 11.12 -12.78 -15.21
N LYS A 42 12.09 -13.17 -16.03
CA LYS A 42 13.52 -13.02 -15.70
C LYS A 42 13.91 -11.56 -15.51
N PHE A 43 13.39 -10.68 -16.38
CA PHE A 43 13.62 -9.24 -16.27
C PHE A 43 13.01 -8.65 -14.99
N ILE A 44 11.73 -8.97 -14.70
CA ILE A 44 11.07 -8.55 -13.46
C ILE A 44 11.89 -8.99 -12.24
N ALA A 45 12.33 -10.25 -12.22
CA ALA A 45 13.15 -10.77 -11.12
C ALA A 45 14.49 -10.04 -10.98
N SER A 46 15.11 -9.60 -12.09
CA SER A 46 16.40 -8.91 -12.06
C SER A 46 16.32 -7.44 -11.64
N GLU A 47 15.19 -6.78 -11.89
CA GLU A 47 15.01 -5.36 -11.60
C GLU A 47 14.14 -5.11 -10.35
N ALA A 48 13.47 -6.13 -9.81
CA ALA A 48 12.77 -6.04 -8.54
C ALA A 48 13.75 -5.60 -7.44
N THR A 49 13.46 -4.47 -6.80
CA THR A 49 14.30 -3.92 -5.74
C THR A 49 13.65 -4.14 -4.38
N PRO A 50 14.44 -4.15 -3.28
CA PRO A 50 13.87 -4.28 -1.95
C PRO A 50 12.98 -3.11 -1.50
N GLU A 51 12.97 -1.99 -2.20
CA GLU A 51 12.22 -0.80 -1.79
C GLU A 51 10.91 -0.69 -2.58
N TYR A 52 11.00 -0.52 -3.89
CA TYR A 52 9.85 -0.33 -4.76
C TYR A 52 10.27 -0.49 -6.23
N ALA A 53 9.47 -1.21 -7.02
CA ALA A 53 9.65 -1.34 -8.46
C ALA A 53 8.30 -1.25 -9.17
N LEU A 54 8.22 -0.40 -10.20
CA LEU A 54 7.05 -0.24 -11.05
C LEU A 54 7.36 -0.78 -12.46
N PHE A 55 6.63 -1.81 -12.86
CA PHE A 55 6.67 -2.37 -14.20
C PHE A 55 5.47 -1.88 -15.00
N VAL A 56 5.70 -1.40 -16.22
CA VAL A 56 4.69 -0.82 -17.12
C VAL A 56 4.64 -1.55 -18.45
N ASP A 57 3.61 -1.25 -19.25
CA ASP A 57 3.39 -1.82 -20.58
C ASP A 57 3.23 -3.35 -20.58
N ILE A 58 2.69 -3.90 -19.49
CA ILE A 58 2.51 -5.34 -19.36
C ILE A 58 1.35 -5.78 -20.26
N PRO A 59 1.56 -6.72 -21.21
CA PRO A 59 0.45 -7.28 -21.98
C PRO A 59 -0.62 -7.85 -21.04
N LEU A 60 -1.89 -7.47 -21.22
CA LEU A 60 -2.99 -7.88 -20.34
C LEU A 60 -3.04 -9.41 -20.12
N LYS A 61 -2.80 -10.18 -21.19
CA LYS A 61 -2.74 -11.66 -21.18
C LYS A 61 -1.61 -12.25 -20.32
N TRP A 62 -0.66 -11.42 -19.85
CA TRP A 62 0.44 -11.84 -18.99
C TRP A 62 0.16 -11.58 -17.51
N GLY A 63 -0.64 -10.57 -17.16
CA GLY A 63 -0.88 -10.14 -15.77
C GLY A 63 -1.14 -11.30 -14.81
N GLN A 64 -2.23 -12.04 -15.02
CA GLN A 64 -2.59 -13.17 -14.16
C GLN A 64 -1.51 -14.26 -14.13
N ARG A 65 -0.85 -14.51 -15.26
CA ARG A 65 0.19 -15.54 -15.34
C ARG A 65 1.45 -15.13 -14.59
N ILE A 66 1.76 -13.83 -14.52
CA ILE A 66 2.84 -13.31 -13.69
C ILE A 66 2.48 -13.55 -12.21
N LEU A 67 1.27 -13.16 -11.79
CA LEU A 67 0.81 -13.36 -10.41
C LEU A 67 0.87 -14.82 -9.97
N GLU A 68 0.35 -15.73 -10.79
CA GLU A 68 0.44 -17.17 -10.51
C GLU A 68 1.87 -17.67 -10.31
N ARG A 69 2.86 -17.05 -10.97
CA ARG A 69 4.27 -17.41 -10.78
C ARG A 69 4.91 -16.73 -9.60
N LEU A 70 4.46 -15.54 -9.21
CA LEU A 70 4.82 -14.95 -7.92
C LEU A 70 4.34 -15.84 -6.76
N GLU A 71 3.15 -16.45 -6.88
CA GLU A 71 2.54 -17.27 -5.83
C GLU A 71 3.03 -18.73 -5.78
N LYS A 72 3.24 -19.39 -6.94
CA LYS A 72 3.59 -20.83 -6.99
C LYS A 72 5.04 -21.15 -6.66
N ASP A 73 5.98 -20.21 -6.78
CA ASP A 73 7.42 -20.49 -6.65
C ASP A 73 7.93 -20.30 -5.21
N ASP A 74 7.47 -21.13 -4.26
CA ASP A 74 7.95 -21.27 -2.86
C ASP A 74 9.49 -21.15 -2.71
N GLY A 75 10.01 -19.93 -2.72
CA GLY A 75 11.39 -19.61 -2.36
C GLY A 75 12.44 -19.48 -3.47
N LYS A 76 12.14 -19.53 -4.79
CA LYS A 76 13.24 -19.53 -5.80
C LYS A 76 13.25 -18.47 -6.91
N ILE A 77 12.14 -17.76 -7.18
CA ILE A 77 12.20 -16.55 -8.03
C ILE A 77 11.80 -15.29 -7.24
N PHE A 78 10.80 -15.38 -6.35
CA PHE A 78 10.26 -14.26 -5.55
C PHE A 78 9.89 -14.65 -4.11
N GLY A 79 10.65 -15.55 -3.46
CA GLY A 79 10.23 -16.20 -2.21
C GLY A 79 9.67 -15.24 -1.15
N ARG A 80 8.34 -15.29 -0.89
CA ARG A 80 7.59 -14.58 0.19
C ARG A 80 8.10 -13.18 0.58
N LYS A 81 8.64 -12.44 -0.37
CA LYS A 81 9.40 -11.23 -0.09
C LYS A 81 8.67 -9.97 -0.51
N TYR A 82 7.83 -10.05 -1.54
CA TYR A 82 7.20 -8.88 -2.13
C TYR A 82 5.68 -8.87 -1.92
N ARG A 83 5.15 -7.73 -1.48
CA ARG A 83 3.77 -7.34 -1.76
C ARG A 83 3.68 -6.89 -3.21
N TYR A 84 2.54 -7.12 -3.83
CA TYR A 84 2.32 -6.77 -5.22
C TYR A 84 0.97 -6.10 -5.45
N THR A 85 0.91 -5.30 -6.50
CA THR A 85 -0.32 -4.74 -7.06
C THR A 85 -0.27 -4.87 -8.57
N TRP A 86 -1.18 -5.65 -9.13
CA TRP A 86 -1.45 -5.73 -10.55
C TRP A 86 -2.65 -4.85 -10.89
N ASN A 87 -2.43 -3.84 -11.71
CA ASN A 87 -3.47 -2.97 -12.24
C ASN A 87 -3.73 -3.33 -13.72
N SER A 88 -4.83 -4.03 -13.98
CA SER A 88 -5.22 -4.47 -15.31
C SER A 88 -5.61 -3.31 -16.24
N HIS A 89 -6.14 -2.23 -15.68
CA HIS A 89 -6.55 -1.03 -16.43
C HIS A 89 -5.33 -0.29 -16.98
N GLU A 90 -4.36 -0.01 -16.12
CA GLU A 90 -3.14 0.72 -16.48
C GLU A 90 -2.05 -0.18 -17.06
N ARG A 91 -2.22 -1.51 -16.96
CA ARG A 91 -1.24 -2.52 -17.37
C ARG A 91 0.09 -2.39 -16.63
N THR A 92 -0.01 -2.20 -15.32
CA THR A 92 1.15 -2.00 -14.43
C THR A 92 1.21 -3.06 -13.33
N LEU A 93 2.44 -3.46 -12.98
CA LEU A 93 2.73 -4.31 -11.82
C LEU A 93 3.65 -3.54 -10.89
N ARG A 94 3.21 -3.32 -9.65
CA ARG A 94 4.04 -2.79 -8.58
C ARG A 94 4.47 -3.91 -7.66
N LEU A 95 5.76 -3.90 -7.30
CA LEU A 95 6.36 -4.79 -6.31
C LEU A 95 7.04 -3.96 -5.22
N SER A 96 6.79 -4.29 -3.96
CA SER A 96 7.44 -3.67 -2.79
C SER A 96 7.78 -4.75 -1.76
N MET A 97 8.86 -4.59 -1.01
CA MET A 97 9.09 -5.46 0.15
C MET A 97 8.38 -4.87 1.38
N PRO A 98 7.68 -5.69 2.17
CA PRO A 98 7.28 -5.26 3.49
C PRO A 98 8.52 -4.87 4.32
N SER A 99 8.50 -3.65 4.84
CA SER A 99 9.51 -3.17 5.80
C SER A 99 8.93 -3.24 7.21
N PRO A 100 9.74 -3.15 8.28
CA PRO A 100 9.22 -3.08 9.65
C PRO A 100 8.18 -1.96 9.85
N ILE A 101 8.27 -0.87 9.09
CA ILE A 101 7.28 0.22 9.12
C ILE A 101 5.94 -0.23 8.52
N HIS A 102 5.99 -1.00 7.43
CA HIS A 102 4.79 -1.57 6.82
C HIS A 102 4.13 -2.65 7.69
N GLU A 103 4.90 -3.35 8.53
CA GLU A 103 4.35 -4.36 9.45
C GLU A 103 3.84 -3.74 10.78
N ALA A 104 4.38 -2.58 11.17
CA ALA A 104 4.00 -1.90 12.41
C ALA A 104 2.51 -1.53 12.47
N VAL A 105 1.86 -1.29 11.32
CA VAL A 105 0.44 -0.95 11.26
C VAL A 105 -0.45 -2.11 11.72
N THR A 106 -0.06 -3.36 11.44
CA THR A 106 -0.81 -4.54 11.89
C THR A 106 -0.78 -4.64 13.41
N SER A 107 0.40 -4.45 14.02
CA SER A 107 0.53 -4.41 15.48
C SER A 107 -0.26 -3.23 16.09
N TRP A 108 -0.18 -2.05 15.49
CA TRP A 108 -0.97 -0.90 15.93
C TRP A 108 -2.47 -1.17 15.86
N TYR A 109 -2.95 -1.79 14.79
CA TYR A 109 -4.36 -2.13 14.63
C TYR A 109 -4.84 -3.11 15.71
N ILE A 110 -4.07 -4.17 15.98
CA ILE A 110 -4.37 -5.14 17.05
C ILE A 110 -4.42 -4.44 18.41
N ASP A 111 -3.46 -3.56 18.71
CA ASP A 111 -3.46 -2.77 19.95
C ASP A 111 -4.67 -1.83 20.04
N MET A 112 -5.12 -1.25 18.92
CA MET A 112 -6.33 -0.42 18.89
C MET A 112 -7.59 -1.22 19.15
N MET A 113 -7.73 -2.40 18.56
CA MET A 113 -8.86 -3.30 18.81
C MET A 113 -8.96 -3.64 20.31
N LEU A 114 -7.85 -4.00 20.96
CA LEU A 114 -7.82 -4.25 22.40
C LEU A 114 -8.23 -3.03 23.23
N ARG A 115 -7.82 -1.82 22.82
CA ARG A 115 -8.21 -0.57 23.48
C ARG A 115 -9.69 -0.25 23.29
N TRP A 116 -10.25 -0.46 22.10
CA TRP A 116 -11.66 -0.24 21.82
C TRP A 116 -12.55 -1.18 22.62
N VAL A 117 -12.15 -2.45 22.79
CA VAL A 117 -12.86 -3.38 23.67
C VAL A 117 -12.76 -2.93 25.13
N SER A 118 -11.53 -2.64 25.60
CA SER A 118 -11.31 -2.32 27.03
C SER A 118 -11.94 -1.00 27.49
N ASN A 119 -12.13 -0.03 26.59
CA ASN A 119 -12.80 1.23 26.90
C ASN A 119 -14.29 1.23 26.55
N GLY A 120 -14.82 0.13 26.01
CA GLY A 120 -16.23 -0.01 25.63
C GLY A 120 -16.64 0.75 24.36
N SER A 121 -15.70 1.13 23.50
CA SER A 121 -16.00 1.70 22.18
C SER A 121 -16.64 0.67 21.25
N ILE A 122 -16.25 -0.60 21.42
CA ILE A 122 -16.90 -1.78 20.81
C ILE A 122 -17.10 -2.86 21.87
N THR A 123 -18.09 -3.71 21.66
CA THR A 123 -18.31 -4.92 22.45
C THR A 123 -17.36 -6.04 22.02
N ILE A 124 -17.26 -7.09 22.85
CA ILE A 124 -16.50 -8.30 22.48
C ILE A 124 -17.13 -8.96 21.25
N ALA A 125 -18.46 -9.03 21.17
CA ALA A 125 -19.17 -9.61 20.02
C ALA A 125 -18.87 -8.85 18.72
N GLU A 126 -18.89 -7.51 18.75
CA GLU A 126 -18.49 -6.70 17.58
C GLU A 126 -17.02 -6.91 17.21
N ALA A 127 -16.13 -7.08 18.19
CA ALA A 127 -14.72 -7.34 17.91
C ALA A 127 -14.49 -8.74 17.29
N GLU A 128 -15.29 -9.73 17.65
CA GLU A 128 -15.25 -11.07 17.07
C GLU A 128 -15.71 -11.08 15.60
N GLU A 129 -16.54 -10.13 15.18
CA GLU A 129 -16.97 -9.98 13.77
C GLU A 129 -16.02 -9.15 12.90
N ILE A 130 -14.90 -8.68 13.46
CA ILE A 130 -13.89 -7.88 12.76
C ILE A 130 -12.64 -8.73 12.57
N GLU A 131 -12.43 -9.23 11.37
CA GLU A 131 -11.24 -10.02 11.04
C GLU A 131 -10.18 -9.17 10.31
N PRO A 132 -9.02 -8.89 10.93
CA PRO A 132 -7.91 -8.27 10.24
C PRO A 132 -7.14 -9.33 9.44
N LEU A 133 -7.13 -9.14 8.13
CA LEU A 133 -6.32 -9.92 7.20
C LEU A 133 -5.08 -9.11 6.79
N SER A 134 -3.93 -9.78 6.78
CA SER A 134 -2.69 -9.25 6.21
C SER A 134 -2.15 -10.23 5.19
N ASN A 135 -1.50 -9.72 4.14
CA ASN A 135 -0.92 -10.55 3.07
C ASN A 135 -1.92 -11.39 2.25
N THR A 136 -3.22 -11.04 2.28
CA THR A 136 -4.26 -11.68 1.45
C THR A 136 -4.44 -10.92 0.13
N PRO A 137 -4.30 -11.58 -1.04
CA PRO A 137 -4.59 -10.94 -2.32
C PRO A 137 -6.10 -10.86 -2.59
N PHE A 138 -6.57 -9.70 -3.00
CA PHE A 138 -7.94 -9.46 -3.43
C PHE A 138 -7.97 -9.10 -4.91
N THR A 139 -8.85 -9.76 -5.67
CA THR A 139 -9.05 -9.49 -7.10
C THR A 139 -10.33 -8.68 -7.31
N MET A 140 -10.21 -7.57 -8.03
CA MET A 140 -11.28 -6.61 -8.23
C MET A 140 -12.30 -7.11 -9.27
N PRO A 141 -13.60 -7.16 -8.93
CA PRO A 141 -14.65 -7.61 -9.83
C PRO A 141 -15.09 -6.57 -10.87
N ALA A 142 -14.96 -5.27 -10.58
CA ALA A 142 -15.62 -4.21 -11.34
C ALA A 142 -14.71 -3.47 -12.33
N PHE A 143 -15.30 -2.98 -13.42
CA PHE A 143 -14.64 -2.06 -14.35
C PHE A 143 -14.34 -0.70 -13.69
N PRO A 144 -13.24 -0.01 -14.07
CA PRO A 144 -12.27 -0.41 -15.10
C PRO A 144 -11.19 -1.38 -14.59
N TYR A 145 -11.15 -1.66 -13.28
CA TYR A 145 -10.10 -2.44 -12.63
C TYR A 145 -10.35 -3.94 -12.62
N GLN A 146 -11.27 -4.45 -13.45
CA GLN A 146 -11.63 -5.86 -13.46
C GLN A 146 -10.37 -6.72 -13.65
N GLN A 147 -10.20 -7.77 -12.83
CA GLN A 147 -8.99 -8.62 -12.79
C GLN A 147 -7.71 -7.92 -12.30
N SER A 148 -7.78 -6.70 -11.79
CA SER A 148 -6.70 -6.13 -10.99
C SER A 148 -6.62 -6.89 -9.67
N THR A 149 -5.42 -7.10 -9.16
CA THR A 149 -5.20 -7.81 -7.90
C THR A 149 -4.27 -7.00 -7.02
N LYS A 150 -4.60 -6.89 -5.74
CA LYS A 150 -3.76 -6.20 -4.77
C LYS A 150 -3.73 -6.94 -3.45
N ILE A 151 -2.57 -6.89 -2.80
CA ILE A 151 -2.40 -7.27 -1.39
C ILE A 151 -2.35 -5.96 -0.58
N PRO A 152 -3.41 -5.63 0.18
CA PRO A 152 -3.36 -4.52 1.13
C PRO A 152 -2.43 -4.80 2.30
N ASP A 153 -1.93 -3.75 2.95
CA ASP A 153 -1.12 -3.92 4.16
C ASP A 153 -1.97 -4.45 5.32
N VAL A 154 -3.17 -3.89 5.48
CA VAL A 154 -4.23 -4.44 6.32
C VAL A 154 -5.55 -4.38 5.56
N ALA A 155 -6.30 -5.47 5.62
CA ALA A 155 -7.68 -5.57 5.18
C ALA A 155 -8.54 -5.93 6.38
N VAL A 156 -9.71 -5.30 6.50
CA VAL A 156 -10.66 -5.57 7.57
C VAL A 156 -11.93 -6.10 6.93
N THR A 157 -12.24 -7.36 7.18
CA THR A 157 -13.42 -8.05 6.68
C THR A 157 -14.44 -8.18 7.80
N PRO A 158 -15.73 -7.89 7.55
CA PRO A 158 -16.80 -8.35 8.41
C PRO A 158 -16.92 -9.88 8.31
N ASP A 159 -17.24 -10.55 9.42
CA ASP A 159 -17.50 -12.00 9.45
C ASP A 159 -18.92 -12.34 8.92
N ASP A 160 -19.23 -11.88 7.72
CA ASP A 160 -20.53 -12.11 7.05
C ASP A 160 -20.39 -12.89 5.72
N GLY A 161 -19.19 -13.41 5.45
CA GLY A 161 -18.87 -14.15 4.24
C GLY A 161 -18.62 -13.27 3.01
N GLN A 162 -18.47 -11.96 3.16
CA GLN A 162 -18.02 -11.09 2.07
C GLN A 162 -16.65 -11.52 1.50
N SER A 163 -16.53 -11.47 0.17
CA SER A 163 -15.31 -11.87 -0.54
C SER A 163 -14.23 -10.78 -0.61
N LEU A 164 -14.57 -9.54 -0.22
CA LEU A 164 -13.69 -8.38 -0.18
C LEU A 164 -13.81 -7.70 1.19
N PRO A 165 -12.76 -6.99 1.66
CA PRO A 165 -12.83 -6.23 2.89
C PRO A 165 -13.78 -5.03 2.77
N SER A 166 -14.25 -4.52 3.91
CA SER A 166 -15.02 -3.27 3.97
C SER A 166 -14.11 -2.06 4.19
N PHE A 167 -12.95 -2.28 4.82
CA PHE A 167 -11.95 -1.26 5.11
C PHE A 167 -10.54 -1.78 4.83
N VAL A 168 -9.68 -0.91 4.29
CA VAL A 168 -8.29 -1.23 3.99
C VAL A 168 -7.34 -0.17 4.55
N ILE A 169 -6.12 -0.57 4.89
CA ILE A 169 -5.04 0.33 5.27
C ILE A 169 -3.85 0.08 4.36
N GLU A 170 -3.28 1.16 3.84
CA GLU A 170 -2.01 1.17 3.12
C GLU A 170 -1.02 2.05 3.86
N VAL A 171 0.21 1.58 3.98
CA VAL A 171 1.32 2.29 4.57
C VAL A 171 2.32 2.57 3.47
N GLY A 172 2.88 3.78 3.46
CA GLY A 172 3.95 4.12 2.54
C GLY A 172 5.19 4.60 3.26
N TRP A 173 6.34 4.02 2.92
CA TRP A 173 7.66 4.51 3.34
C TRP A 173 8.44 5.04 2.14
N THR A 174 8.71 4.17 1.17
CA THR A 174 9.41 4.52 -0.07
C THR A 174 8.45 4.85 -1.22
N GLU A 175 7.21 4.41 -1.10
CA GLU A 175 6.13 4.60 -2.07
C GLU A 175 5.75 6.08 -2.13
N PRO A 176 5.65 6.70 -3.31
CA PRO A 176 5.12 8.06 -3.38
C PRO A 176 3.63 8.08 -3.05
N MET A 177 3.14 9.24 -2.59
CA MET A 177 1.71 9.40 -2.27
C MET A 177 0.80 9.11 -3.47
N THR A 178 1.24 9.43 -4.69
CA THR A 178 0.50 9.13 -5.93
C THR A 178 0.30 7.63 -6.13
N ALA A 179 1.28 6.79 -5.78
CA ALA A 179 1.15 5.35 -5.85
C ALA A 179 0.14 4.82 -4.82
N LEU A 180 0.17 5.34 -3.59
CA LEU A 180 -0.81 5.00 -2.55
C LEU A 180 -2.23 5.49 -2.90
N GLN A 181 -2.35 6.62 -3.58
CA GLN A 181 -3.64 7.08 -4.10
C GLN A 181 -4.15 6.19 -5.23
N ALA A 182 -3.27 5.74 -6.14
CA ALA A 182 -3.64 4.79 -7.19
C ALA A 182 -4.09 3.43 -6.60
N ASP A 183 -3.47 3.01 -5.48
CA ASP A 183 -3.94 1.86 -4.69
C ASP A 183 -5.35 2.07 -4.15
N MET A 184 -5.61 3.22 -3.54
CA MET A 184 -6.95 3.56 -3.04
C MET A 184 -7.99 3.60 -4.17
N GLU A 185 -7.63 4.17 -5.32
CA GLU A 185 -8.52 4.23 -6.46
C GLU A 185 -8.87 2.83 -6.98
N LEU A 186 -7.86 1.97 -7.14
CA LEU A 186 -8.03 0.58 -7.56
C LEU A 186 -8.92 -0.19 -6.59
N LEU A 187 -8.65 -0.13 -5.29
CA LEU A 187 -9.40 -0.88 -4.27
C LEU A 187 -10.84 -0.37 -4.15
N LEU A 188 -11.03 0.95 -4.04
CA LEU A 188 -12.37 1.52 -3.81
C LEU A 188 -13.25 1.43 -5.06
N ARG A 189 -12.74 1.76 -6.25
CA ARG A 189 -13.54 1.68 -7.48
C ARG A 189 -13.65 0.25 -8.01
N GLY A 190 -12.63 -0.57 -7.84
CA GLY A 190 -12.58 -1.94 -8.33
C GLY A 190 -13.44 -2.92 -7.52
N SER A 191 -13.76 -2.60 -6.26
CA SER A 191 -14.52 -3.47 -5.35
C SER A 191 -16.04 -3.43 -5.50
N GLU A 192 -16.57 -2.63 -6.43
CA GLU A 192 -18.02 -2.46 -6.62
C GLU A 192 -18.76 -1.96 -5.35
N GLY A 193 -18.06 -1.18 -4.51
CA GLY A 193 -18.61 -0.62 -3.28
C GLY A 193 -18.50 -1.52 -2.05
N LEU A 194 -17.91 -2.72 -2.18
CA LEU A 194 -17.62 -3.58 -1.03
C LEU A 194 -16.52 -2.99 -0.14
N ILE A 195 -15.43 -2.49 -0.73
CA ILE A 195 -14.45 -1.68 0.01
C ILE A 195 -15.00 -0.26 0.08
N GLN A 196 -15.43 0.16 1.27
CA GLN A 196 -16.13 1.43 1.45
C GLN A 196 -15.17 2.57 1.75
N ARG A 197 -14.08 2.28 2.45
CA ARG A 197 -13.13 3.28 2.97
C ARG A 197 -11.72 2.71 2.98
N GLY A 198 -10.74 3.60 2.81
CA GLY A 198 -9.33 3.24 2.90
C GLY A 198 -8.55 4.28 3.68
N LEU A 199 -7.60 3.84 4.50
CA LEU A 199 -6.69 4.69 5.25
C LEU A 199 -5.29 4.59 4.66
N VAL A 200 -4.73 5.74 4.26
CA VAL A 200 -3.34 5.82 3.81
C VAL A 200 -2.50 6.46 4.91
N ILE A 201 -1.53 5.73 5.43
CA ILE A 201 -0.52 6.22 6.37
C ILE A 201 0.79 6.40 5.61
N LYS A 202 1.16 7.65 5.32
CA LYS A 202 2.41 7.96 4.63
C LYS A 202 3.42 8.51 5.62
N TRP A 203 4.58 7.88 5.68
CA TRP A 203 5.71 8.30 6.52
C TRP A 203 6.80 8.95 5.67
N TYR A 204 7.52 9.90 6.29
CA TYR A 204 8.58 10.68 5.67
C TYR A 204 9.79 10.77 6.60
N LEU A 205 10.96 10.38 6.12
CA LEU A 205 12.23 10.58 6.81
C LEU A 205 12.79 11.97 6.52
N GLN A 206 12.85 12.81 7.54
CA GLN A 206 13.52 14.11 7.45
C GLN A 206 15.04 13.91 7.65
N ARG A 207 15.76 13.69 6.54
CA ARG A 207 17.20 13.33 6.57
C ARG A 207 18.10 14.29 7.34
N ARG A 208 17.76 15.59 7.38
CA ARG A 208 18.56 16.61 8.09
C ARG A 208 18.50 16.46 9.61
N THR A 209 17.34 16.10 10.13
CA THR A 209 17.07 16.01 11.57
C THR A 209 17.09 14.56 12.07
N GLY A 210 17.00 13.58 11.15
CA GLY A 210 16.81 12.17 11.47
C GLY A 210 15.43 11.85 12.04
N THR A 211 14.48 12.80 11.99
CA THR A 211 13.13 12.61 12.53
C THR A 211 12.19 12.03 11.47
N VAL A 212 11.18 11.29 11.92
CA VAL A 212 10.10 10.78 11.07
C VAL A 212 8.86 11.64 11.29
N ARG A 213 8.23 12.07 10.20
CA ARG A 213 6.87 12.65 10.22
C ARG A 213 5.94 11.78 9.41
N GLY A 214 4.64 11.93 9.59
CA GLY A 214 3.67 11.18 8.80
C GLY A 214 2.35 11.90 8.61
N THR A 215 1.58 11.41 7.66
CA THR A 215 0.19 11.80 7.39
C THR A 215 -0.69 10.57 7.43
N ALA A 216 -1.88 10.67 8.03
CA ALA A 216 -2.93 9.68 7.93
C ALA A 216 -4.12 10.28 7.17
N CYS A 217 -4.44 9.73 6.00
CA CYS A 217 -5.48 10.23 5.12
C CYS A 217 -6.60 9.19 4.96
N LEU A 218 -7.83 9.56 5.31
CA LEU A 218 -9.00 8.74 5.08
C LEU A 218 -9.57 9.02 3.68
N TRP A 219 -9.78 7.98 2.90
CA TRP A 219 -10.26 8.03 1.52
C TRP A 219 -11.59 7.30 1.37
N ALA A 220 -12.44 7.82 0.48
CA ALA A 220 -13.73 7.25 0.12
C ALA A 220 -14.10 7.64 -1.32
N LEU A 221 -15.06 6.94 -1.93
CA LEU A 221 -15.72 7.45 -3.13
C LEU A 221 -16.82 8.44 -2.75
N ASP A 222 -16.93 9.53 -3.51
CA ASP A 222 -18.08 10.43 -3.44
C ASP A 222 -19.31 9.83 -4.14
N ALA A 223 -20.43 10.56 -4.13
CA ALA A 223 -21.68 10.14 -4.78
C ALA A 223 -21.56 9.95 -6.31
N TYR A 224 -20.48 10.42 -6.92
CA TYR A 224 -20.18 10.27 -8.35
C TYR A 224 -19.12 9.20 -8.63
N GLY A 225 -18.71 8.43 -7.62
CA GLY A 225 -17.70 7.39 -7.76
C GLY A 225 -16.27 7.91 -7.88
N ARG A 226 -16.01 9.17 -7.46
CA ARG A 226 -14.68 9.78 -7.51
C ARG A 226 -13.96 9.65 -6.17
N LEU A 227 -12.68 9.28 -6.23
CA LEU A 227 -11.84 9.19 -5.05
C LEU A 227 -11.69 10.56 -4.38
N THR A 228 -12.06 10.64 -3.10
CA THR A 228 -12.04 11.89 -2.32
C THR A 228 -11.38 11.64 -0.96
N LYS A 229 -10.45 12.52 -0.59
CA LYS A 229 -9.88 12.56 0.76
C LYS A 229 -10.90 13.18 1.71
N GLN A 230 -11.36 12.40 2.68
CA GLN A 230 -12.37 12.82 3.67
C GLN A 230 -11.72 13.50 4.88
N GLN A 231 -10.55 13.03 5.28
CA GLN A 231 -9.82 13.52 6.45
C GLN A 231 -8.32 13.38 6.23
N GLU A 232 -7.54 14.26 6.86
CA GLU A 232 -6.08 14.22 6.90
C GLU A 232 -5.60 14.65 8.29
N GLU A 233 -4.76 13.82 8.89
CA GLU A 233 -4.11 14.08 10.17
C GLU A 233 -2.59 14.08 10.00
N TRP A 234 -1.89 14.93 10.74
CA TRP A 234 -0.42 15.02 10.71
C TRP A 234 0.19 14.53 12.02
N ALA A 235 1.16 13.63 11.90
CA ALA A 235 2.04 13.23 12.98
C ALA A 235 3.39 13.95 12.84
N SER A 236 3.65 14.95 13.70
CA SER A 236 4.98 15.57 13.84
C SER A 236 5.87 14.70 14.73
N GLY A 237 7.14 14.50 14.32
CA GLY A 237 8.01 13.49 14.91
C GLY A 237 8.28 13.63 16.41
N ALA A 238 8.20 12.50 17.12
CA ALA A 238 8.83 12.32 18.42
C ALA A 238 10.34 12.12 18.25
N GLN A 239 11.15 12.70 19.14
CA GLN A 239 12.59 12.41 19.22
C GLN A 239 12.80 10.93 19.58
N PRO A 240 13.83 10.24 19.03
CA PRO A 240 14.06 8.80 19.27
C PRO A 240 14.30 8.39 20.74
N HIS A 241 14.30 9.32 21.69
CA HIS A 241 14.66 9.06 23.11
C HIS A 241 13.70 9.64 24.15
N SER A 242 12.56 10.22 23.77
CA SER A 242 11.54 10.60 24.75
C SER A 242 10.61 9.41 25.01
N ARG A 243 10.81 8.73 26.14
CA ARG A 243 9.80 7.83 26.73
C ARG A 243 8.44 8.55 26.72
N PRO A 244 7.31 7.84 26.51
CA PRO A 244 6.00 8.45 26.67
C PRO A 244 5.89 8.99 28.10
N VAL A 245 5.65 10.29 28.24
CA VAL A 245 5.10 10.82 29.48
C VAL A 245 3.69 10.26 29.55
N VAL A 246 3.46 9.33 30.49
CA VAL A 246 2.11 8.97 30.90
C VAL A 246 1.48 10.24 31.45
N ALA A 247 0.67 10.92 30.63
CA ALA A 247 -0.22 11.96 31.12
C ALA A 247 -1.34 11.26 31.90
N GLY A 248 -1.05 10.92 33.15
CA GLY A 248 -2.07 10.66 34.14
C GLY A 248 -2.75 11.98 34.48
N VAL A 249 -4.00 12.15 34.07
CA VAL A 249 -4.92 13.11 34.68
C VAL A 249 -6.28 12.42 34.80
N PHE A 250 -6.41 11.56 35.82
CA PHE A 250 -7.68 11.39 36.51
C PHE A 250 -7.58 12.23 37.78
N GLY A 251 -8.01 13.48 37.69
CA GLY A 251 -8.51 14.21 38.85
C GLY A 251 -9.89 13.65 39.16
N ARG A 252 -9.98 12.84 40.22
CA ARG A 252 -11.24 12.64 40.94
C ARG A 252 -11.32 13.76 41.96
N ASP A 253 -12.26 14.66 41.80
CA ASP A 253 -12.78 15.44 42.92
C ASP A 253 -14.18 14.92 43.26
N ALA A 254 -14.29 14.50 44.52
CA ALA A 254 -15.44 14.31 45.40
C ALA A 254 -16.72 13.64 44.85
#